data_AF-A0A8J7P5R9-F1
#
_entry.id   AF-A0A8J7P5R9-F1
#
_cell.length_a   1.000
_cell.length_b   1.000
_cell.length_c   1.000
_cell.angle_alpha   90.00
_cell.angle_beta   90.00
_cell.angle_gamma   90.00
#
_symmetry.space_group_name_H-M   'P 1'
#
loop_
_entity.id
_entity.type
_entity.pdbx_description
1 polymer ?
#
loop_
_entity_poly.entity_id
_entity_poly.type
_entity_poly.pdbx_seq_one_letter_code
_entity_poly.pdbx_strand_id
1 'polypeptide(L)'
;MESGTAGGDTPVDFECPICKDVFLDPIYLPCRHTFCRSCVSEALRTRSHCPVCRGPSDGPVTPARDVMQRMENTSGTCAECRSVVFFSQMRHHAQRHCSILRVTRPSPAGPAVTVEGVRVMTFQCPYCEEAGLDELDLLDHCNETHPHDTRRVVCPICSALPHGDPTYQSRNFIGHLNLRHGFYMEDFMVSY
;
A
#
# COMPACT_ATOMS: atom_id res chain seq x y z
N MET A 1 41.75 19.48 14.74
CA MET A 1 40.55 19.33 15.58
C MET A 1 39.51 20.32 15.07
N GLU A 2 38.62 19.92 14.16
CA GLU A 2 37.31 20.53 13.82
C GLU A 2 36.55 19.41 13.04
N SER A 3 35.74 18.54 13.65
CA SER A 3 34.35 18.68 14.14
C SER A 3 33.35 19.09 13.03
N GLY A 4 32.43 18.20 12.64
CA GLY A 4 31.40 18.49 11.62
C GLY A 4 30.37 17.39 11.39
N THR A 5 29.67 16.98 12.45
CA THR A 5 28.34 16.32 12.50
C THR A 5 28.06 15.15 11.54
N ALA A 6 28.12 13.93 12.09
CA ALA A 6 27.22 12.87 11.67
C ALA A 6 25.78 13.37 11.89
N GLY A 7 25.11 13.78 10.80
CA GLY A 7 23.68 14.06 10.83
C GLY A 7 22.98 12.77 11.21
N GLY A 8 22.45 12.70 12.43
CA GLY A 8 21.58 11.60 12.80
C GLY A 8 20.32 11.74 11.96
N ASP A 9 20.16 10.90 10.95
CA ASP A 9 18.92 10.79 10.18
C ASP A 9 17.80 10.39 11.16
N THR A 10 17.02 11.39 11.57
CA THR A 10 15.89 11.25 12.46
C THR A 10 14.64 10.93 11.65
N PRO A 11 13.61 10.29 12.25
CA PRO A 11 12.38 9.95 11.52
C PRO A 11 11.67 11.16 10.88
N VAL A 12 11.95 12.39 11.35
CA VAL A 12 11.40 13.63 10.76
C VAL A 12 12.06 14.02 9.43
N ASP A 13 13.25 13.49 9.11
CA ASP A 13 13.98 13.80 7.88
C ASP A 13 13.33 13.17 6.63
N PHE A 14 12.45 12.18 6.84
CA PHE A 14 11.74 11.47 5.78
C PHE A 14 10.23 11.71 5.81
N GLU A 15 9.76 12.73 6.53
CA GLU A 15 8.34 13.02 6.69
C GLU A 15 7.83 14.04 5.65
N CYS A 16 6.70 13.72 5.02
CA CYS A 16 6.02 14.65 4.12
C CYS A 16 5.28 15.74 4.91
N PRO A 17 5.54 17.03 4.65
CA PRO A 17 4.92 18.11 5.42
C PRO A 17 3.42 18.28 5.17
N ILE A 18 2.87 17.66 4.12
CA ILE A 18 1.43 17.68 3.79
C ILE A 18 0.69 16.56 4.53
N CYS A 19 1.10 15.30 4.35
CA CYS A 19 0.40 14.15 4.95
C CYS A 19 0.94 13.71 6.31
N LYS A 20 2.05 14.31 6.79
CA LYS A 20 2.68 14.02 8.09
C LYS A 20 3.08 12.56 8.27
N ASP A 21 3.50 11.95 7.16
CA ASP A 21 3.83 10.53 7.08
C ASP A 21 5.03 10.36 6.14
N VAL A 22 5.72 9.22 6.22
CA VAL A 22 6.96 8.94 5.49
C VAL A 22 6.77 9.13 3.99
N PHE A 23 7.72 9.73 3.28
CA PHE A 23 7.55 10.04 1.86
C PHE A 23 7.14 8.83 1.01
N LEU A 24 6.22 9.05 0.07
CA LEU A 24 5.87 8.13 -1.01
C LEU A 24 6.12 8.83 -2.34
N ASP A 25 6.99 8.27 -3.17
CA ASP A 25 7.48 8.90 -4.39
C ASP A 25 7.84 10.38 -4.16
N PRO A 26 8.87 10.68 -3.32
CA PRO A 26 9.23 12.05 -3.00
C PRO A 26 9.69 12.81 -4.25
N ILE A 27 9.18 14.03 -4.41
CA ILE A 27 9.58 14.95 -5.48
C ILE A 27 9.96 16.31 -4.91
N TYR A 28 10.89 16.98 -5.58
CA TYR A 28 11.27 18.37 -5.35
C TYR A 28 10.42 19.32 -6.17
N LEU A 29 9.96 20.38 -5.52
CA LEU A 29 9.51 21.60 -6.20
C LEU A 29 10.73 22.42 -6.66
N PRO A 30 10.53 23.42 -7.54
CA PRO A 30 11.58 24.37 -7.92
C PRO A 30 12.26 25.06 -6.73
N CYS A 31 11.51 25.28 -5.65
CA CYS A 31 12.00 25.83 -4.39
C CYS A 31 12.76 24.83 -3.50
N ARG A 32 13.05 23.61 -4.00
CA ARG A 32 13.74 22.50 -3.31
C ARG A 32 13.08 21.96 -2.05
N HIS A 33 11.77 22.17 -1.89
CA HIS A 33 11.00 21.48 -0.86
C HIS A 33 10.49 20.13 -1.37
N THR A 34 10.56 19.11 -0.51
CA THR A 34 10.21 17.73 -0.82
C THR A 34 8.80 17.38 -0.34
N PHE A 35 8.04 16.67 -1.18
CA PHE A 35 6.69 16.20 -0.87
C PHE A 35 6.42 14.86 -1.56
N CYS A 36 5.42 14.11 -1.10
CA CYS A 36 4.90 12.99 -1.89
C CYS A 36 4.30 13.48 -3.21
N ARG A 37 4.51 12.75 -4.30
CA ARG A 37 3.99 13.10 -5.63
C ARG A 37 2.49 13.39 -5.64
N SER A 38 1.69 12.54 -5.00
CA SER A 38 0.23 12.71 -4.89
C SER A 38 -0.14 13.94 -4.06
N CYS A 39 0.53 14.15 -2.91
CA CYS A 39 0.24 15.26 -2.00
C CYS A 39 0.47 16.63 -2.63
N VAL A 40 1.61 16.83 -3.31
CA VAL A 40 1.86 18.11 -4.00
C VAL A 40 0.94 18.27 -5.20
N SER A 41 0.66 17.19 -5.95
CA SER A 41 -0.25 17.25 -7.09
C SER A 41 -1.66 17.67 -6.68
N GLU A 42 -2.14 17.28 -5.50
CA GLU A 42 -3.39 17.79 -4.91
C GLU A 42 -3.27 19.27 -4.49
N ALA A 43 -2.22 19.61 -3.75
CA ALA A 43 -2.04 20.97 -3.24
C ALA A 43 -1.98 22.01 -4.36
N LEU A 44 -1.27 21.69 -5.45
CA LEU A 44 -1.12 22.58 -6.60
C LEU A 44 -2.38 22.77 -7.44
N ARG A 45 -3.38 21.86 -7.34
CA ARG A 45 -4.69 22.07 -7.97
C ARG A 45 -5.47 23.21 -7.32
N THR A 46 -5.25 23.44 -6.03
CA THR A 46 -5.94 24.50 -5.27
C THR A 46 -5.11 25.77 -5.16
N ARG A 47 -3.78 25.66 -5.11
CA ARG A 47 -2.86 26.77 -4.86
C ARG A 47 -1.56 26.60 -5.66
N SER A 48 -1.26 27.52 -6.56
CA SER A 48 -0.03 27.53 -7.38
C SER A 48 1.23 28.02 -6.64
N HIS A 49 1.36 27.69 -5.35
CA HIS A 49 2.53 28.04 -4.56
C HIS A 49 2.96 26.89 -3.66
N CYS A 50 4.25 26.85 -3.32
CA CYS A 50 4.78 25.85 -2.39
C CYS A 50 4.06 25.91 -1.03
N PRO A 51 3.54 24.79 -0.50
CA PRO A 51 2.85 24.76 0.80
C PRO A 51 3.72 25.17 2.00
N VAL A 52 5.05 25.10 1.85
CA VAL A 52 6.01 25.41 2.94
C VAL A 52 6.49 26.85 2.87
N CYS A 53 7.09 27.25 1.74
CA CYS A 53 7.71 28.57 1.62
C CYS A 53 6.87 29.60 0.85
N ARG A 54 5.73 29.20 0.29
CA ARG A 54 4.88 30.03 -0.60
C ARG A 54 5.62 30.57 -1.84
N GLY A 55 6.78 30.00 -2.16
CA GLY A 55 7.53 30.30 -3.37
C GLY A 55 6.84 29.77 -4.63
N PRO A 56 7.32 30.19 -5.82
CA PRO A 56 6.75 29.80 -7.09
C PRO A 56 6.83 28.28 -7.29
N SER A 57 5.72 27.69 -7.73
CA SER A 57 5.64 26.28 -8.15
C SER A 57 5.60 26.11 -9.68
N ASP A 58 5.64 27.22 -10.43
CA ASP A 58 5.77 27.21 -11.89
C ASP A 58 7.18 26.75 -12.27
N GLY A 59 7.36 25.45 -12.34
CA GLY A 59 8.59 24.83 -12.78
C GLY A 59 8.50 23.32 -12.74
N PRO A 60 9.46 22.62 -13.38
CA PRO A 60 9.45 21.17 -13.43
C PRO A 60 9.63 20.60 -12.02
N VAL A 61 8.72 19.70 -11.64
CA VAL A 61 8.91 18.86 -10.45
C VAL A 61 9.89 17.75 -10.79
N THR A 62 10.87 17.51 -9.92
CA THR A 62 11.91 16.50 -10.15
C THR A 62 11.84 15.40 -9.09
N PRO A 63 12.02 14.12 -9.43
CA PRO A 63 12.08 13.06 -8.42
C PRO A 63 13.26 13.26 -7.46
N ALA A 64 13.01 13.17 -6.16
CA ALA A 64 14.02 13.31 -5.11
C ALA A 64 14.77 11.97 -4.92
N ARG A 65 15.58 11.61 -5.92
CA ARG A 65 16.30 10.31 -5.96
C ARG A 65 17.26 10.11 -4.80
N ASP A 66 17.91 11.18 -4.36
CA ASP A 66 18.77 11.21 -3.18
C ASP A 66 18.00 10.89 -1.89
N VAL A 67 16.77 11.39 -1.74
CA VAL A 67 15.90 11.08 -0.60
C VAL A 67 15.50 9.61 -0.63
N MET A 68 15.08 9.09 -1.80
CA MET A 68 14.72 7.68 -1.95
C MET A 68 15.88 6.76 -1.57
N GLN A 69 17.09 7.04 -2.07
CA GLN A 69 18.29 6.25 -1.77
C GLN A 69 18.64 6.27 -0.27
N ARG A 70 18.49 7.42 0.40
CA ARG A 70 18.68 7.53 1.85
C ARG A 70 17.64 6.72 2.62
N MET A 71 16.39 6.71 2.17
CA MET A 71 15.32 5.93 2.79
C MET A 71 15.53 4.41 2.67
N GLU A 72 16.18 3.95 1.60
CA GLU A 72 16.54 2.53 1.42
C GLU A 72 17.62 2.07 2.38
N ASN A 73 18.55 2.97 2.72
CA ASN A 73 19.71 2.65 3.54
C ASN A 73 19.58 3.06 5.02
N THR A 74 18.45 3.65 5.39
CA THR A 74 18.15 4.09 6.75
C THR A 74 16.97 3.30 7.29
N SER A 75 17.17 2.67 8.45
CA SER A 75 16.10 1.99 9.18
C SER A 75 15.57 2.88 10.30
N GLY A 76 14.26 2.81 10.51
CA GLY A 76 13.56 3.48 11.58
C GLY A 76 12.80 2.47 12.42
N THR A 77 12.42 2.88 13.63
CA THR A 77 11.52 2.09 14.46
C THR A 77 10.10 2.61 14.25
N CYS A 78 9.16 1.73 13.93
CA CYS A 78 7.75 2.09 13.86
C CYS A 78 7.29 2.58 15.24
N ALA A 79 6.72 3.78 15.31
CA ALA A 79 6.28 4.40 16.56
C ALA A 79 5.19 3.58 17.27
N GLU A 80 4.33 2.92 16.50
CA GLU A 80 3.28 2.05 17.01
C GLU A 80 3.83 0.67 17.40
N CYS A 81 4.25 -0.13 16.42
CA CYS A 81 4.50 -1.56 16.67
C CYS A 81 5.93 -1.86 17.17
N ARG A 82 6.81 -0.85 17.18
CA ARG A 82 8.23 -0.94 17.57
C ARG A 82 9.10 -1.87 16.70
N SER A 83 8.58 -2.36 15.58
CA SER A 83 9.38 -3.07 14.60
C SER A 83 10.36 -2.13 13.90
N VAL A 84 11.59 -2.60 13.70
CA VAL A 84 12.60 -1.89 12.91
C VAL A 84 12.39 -2.21 11.44
N VAL A 85 12.11 -1.19 10.63
CA VAL A 85 11.90 -1.32 9.19
C VAL A 85 12.61 -0.18 8.45
N PHE A 86 13.01 -0.41 7.20
CA PHE A 86 13.59 0.64 6.37
C PHE A 86 12.56 1.73 6.05
N PHE A 87 12.99 2.99 5.95
CA PHE A 87 12.07 4.09 5.65
C PHE A 87 11.40 3.94 4.28
N SER A 88 12.07 3.30 3.31
CA SER A 88 11.49 2.95 2.01
C SER A 88 10.26 2.03 2.13
N GLN A 89 10.21 1.21 3.17
CA GLN A 89 9.13 0.25 3.42
C GLN A 89 8.22 0.67 4.59
N MET A 90 8.56 1.73 5.33
CA MET A 90 7.84 2.17 6.54
C MET A 90 6.38 2.51 6.24
N ARG A 91 6.08 3.11 5.08
CA ARG A 91 4.70 3.45 4.70
C ARG A 91 3.87 2.20 4.38
N HIS A 92 4.42 1.25 3.61
CA HIS A 92 3.76 -0.03 3.36
C HIS A 92 3.60 -0.83 4.66
N HIS A 93 4.60 -0.79 5.53
CA HIS A 93 4.51 -1.35 6.87
C HIS A 93 3.36 -0.71 7.65
N ALA A 94 3.28 0.62 7.74
CA ALA A 94 2.20 1.34 8.43
C ALA A 94 0.80 0.97 7.90
N GLN A 95 0.66 0.75 6.60
CA GLN A 95 -0.61 0.45 5.94
C GLN A 95 -1.02 -1.04 6.00
N ARG A 96 -0.07 -1.97 5.89
CA ARG A 96 -0.33 -3.41 5.69
C ARG A 96 0.15 -4.29 6.86
N HIS A 97 1.22 -3.90 7.56
CA HIS A 97 1.94 -4.76 8.51
C HIS A 97 2.12 -4.16 9.91
N CYS A 98 1.59 -2.98 10.19
CA CYS A 98 1.66 -2.34 11.49
C CYS A 98 0.44 -2.72 12.32
N SER A 99 0.69 -3.36 13.46
CA SER A 99 -0.33 -3.96 14.33
C SER A 99 -1.29 -2.97 14.99
N ILE A 100 -1.09 -1.65 14.88
CA ILE A 100 -1.89 -0.65 15.64
C ILE A 100 -2.63 0.38 14.75
N LEU A 101 -2.30 0.53 13.46
CA LEU A 101 -3.11 1.32 12.51
C LEU A 101 -4.33 0.55 11.93
N ARG A 102 -4.68 -0.62 12.49
CA ARG A 102 -5.95 -1.32 12.19
C ARG A 102 -7.18 -0.72 12.91
N VAL A 103 -7.06 0.45 13.54
CA VAL A 103 -8.19 1.24 14.06
C VAL A 103 -8.29 2.54 13.24
N THR A 104 -8.53 2.46 11.94
CA THR A 104 -9.90 2.61 11.41
C THR A 104 -10.20 1.62 10.28
N ARG A 105 -10.39 0.34 10.61
CA ARG A 105 -11.32 -0.51 9.85
C ARG A 105 -11.82 -1.63 10.77
N PRO A 106 -13.14 -1.81 10.91
CA PRO A 106 -13.68 -2.72 11.92
C PRO A 106 -13.25 -4.18 11.66
N SER A 107 -12.82 -4.83 12.74
CA SER A 107 -12.69 -6.27 12.95
C SER A 107 -13.22 -6.53 14.37
N PRO A 108 -13.66 -7.73 14.80
CA PRO A 108 -13.69 -9.05 14.16
C PRO A 108 -15.07 -9.77 14.27
N ALA A 109 -15.19 -10.92 13.60
CA ALA A 109 -16.26 -11.92 13.66
C ALA A 109 -17.50 -11.69 12.76
N GLY A 110 -17.59 -12.48 11.68
CA GLY A 110 -18.82 -12.72 10.93
C GLY A 110 -18.81 -12.18 9.49
N PRO A 111 -19.52 -12.85 8.55
CA PRO A 111 -19.44 -12.56 7.13
C PRO A 111 -20.16 -11.25 6.79
N ALA A 112 -19.65 -10.55 5.79
CA ALA A 112 -20.20 -9.35 5.15
C ALA A 112 -20.15 -8.06 5.98
N VAL A 113 -19.24 -7.16 5.59
CA VAL A 113 -19.31 -5.74 5.96
C VAL A 113 -20.26 -5.06 4.98
N THR A 114 -21.31 -4.41 5.47
CA THR A 114 -22.19 -3.53 4.68
C THR A 114 -21.69 -2.10 4.77
N VAL A 115 -21.12 -1.58 3.69
CA VAL A 115 -20.93 -0.13 3.47
C VAL A 115 -21.94 0.27 2.39
N GLU A 116 -22.83 1.20 2.72
CA GLU A 116 -23.83 1.78 1.79
C GLU A 116 -24.65 0.75 0.98
N GLY A 117 -25.12 -0.33 1.62
CA GLY A 117 -26.00 -1.32 0.98
C GLY A 117 -25.31 -2.28 0.02
N VAL A 118 -23.99 -2.19 -0.16
CA VAL A 118 -23.20 -3.13 -0.95
C VAL A 118 -22.63 -4.21 -0.02
N ARG A 119 -22.98 -5.48 -0.30
CA ARG A 119 -22.39 -6.63 0.41
C ARG A 119 -21.01 -6.91 -0.18
N VAL A 120 -19.95 -6.64 0.58
CA VAL A 120 -18.59 -7.03 0.19
C VAL A 120 -18.23 -8.35 0.86
N MET A 121 -17.92 -9.37 0.05
CA MET A 121 -17.43 -10.66 0.52
C MET A 121 -15.92 -10.55 0.76
N THR A 122 -15.49 -10.93 1.95
CA THR A 122 -14.07 -10.97 2.32
C THR A 122 -13.63 -12.40 2.54
N PHE A 123 -12.42 -12.72 2.12
CA PHE A 123 -11.81 -14.04 2.09
C PHE A 123 -10.55 -14.08 2.95
N GLN A 124 -10.09 -15.30 3.22
CA GLN A 124 -8.86 -15.57 3.96
C GLN A 124 -7.87 -16.27 3.03
N CYS A 125 -6.63 -15.78 3.01
CA CYS A 125 -5.55 -16.38 2.25
C CYS A 125 -5.23 -17.78 2.81
N PRO A 126 -5.26 -18.83 1.98
CA PRO A 126 -5.00 -20.19 2.45
C PRO A 126 -3.51 -20.51 2.65
N TYR A 127 -2.60 -19.59 2.28
CA TYR A 127 -1.15 -19.79 2.42
C TYR A 127 -0.57 -19.20 3.71
N CYS A 128 -1.07 -18.04 4.14
CA CYS A 128 -0.56 -17.28 5.29
C CYS A 128 -1.64 -16.93 6.31
N GLU A 129 -2.89 -17.37 6.08
CA GLU A 129 -4.05 -17.13 6.93
C GLU A 129 -4.46 -15.65 7.08
N GLU A 130 -3.94 -14.75 6.23
CA GLU A 130 -4.36 -13.35 6.21
C GLU A 130 -5.85 -13.22 5.83
N ALA A 131 -6.66 -12.64 6.71
CA ALA A 131 -8.10 -12.52 6.56
C ALA A 131 -8.56 -11.07 6.30
N GLY A 132 -9.74 -10.91 5.69
CA GLY A 132 -10.32 -9.61 5.40
C GLY A 132 -9.97 -9.05 4.02
N LEU A 133 -9.46 -9.90 3.14
CA LEU A 133 -9.11 -9.56 1.76
C LEU A 133 -10.37 -9.68 0.89
N ASP A 134 -10.73 -8.66 0.13
CA ASP A 134 -11.75 -8.85 -0.92
C ASP A 134 -11.21 -9.71 -2.08
N GLU A 135 -12.02 -9.94 -3.12
CA GLU A 135 -11.61 -10.79 -4.25
C GLU A 135 -10.32 -10.28 -4.93
N LEU A 136 -10.19 -8.97 -5.12
CA LEU A 136 -9.05 -8.34 -5.78
C LEU A 136 -7.83 -8.26 -4.85
N ASP A 137 -8.05 -7.89 -3.59
CA ASP A 137 -7.00 -7.87 -2.56
C ASP A 137 -6.41 -9.27 -2.36
N LEU A 138 -7.22 -10.34 -2.41
CA LEU A 138 -6.74 -11.72 -2.29
C LEU A 138 -5.88 -12.11 -3.49
N LEU A 139 -6.26 -11.69 -4.70
CA LEU A 139 -5.53 -11.93 -5.93
C LEU A 139 -4.14 -11.27 -5.90
N ASP A 140 -4.11 -9.97 -5.59
CA ASP A 140 -2.89 -9.17 -5.53
C ASP A 140 -1.94 -9.72 -4.45
N HIS A 141 -2.47 -9.92 -3.23
CA HIS A 141 -1.72 -10.51 -2.13
C HIS A 141 -1.07 -11.85 -2.51
N CYS A 142 -1.82 -12.75 -3.16
CA CYS A 142 -1.31 -14.07 -3.53
C CYS A 142 -0.24 -13.99 -4.64
N ASN A 143 -0.38 -13.06 -5.60
CA ASN A 143 0.61 -12.85 -6.65
C ASN A 143 1.91 -12.24 -6.12
N GLU A 144 1.84 -11.28 -5.19
CA GLU A 144 3.01 -10.59 -4.65
C GLU A 144 3.73 -11.36 -3.54
N THR A 145 2.96 -11.97 -2.64
CA THR A 145 3.48 -12.59 -1.40
C THR A 145 3.79 -14.07 -1.58
N HIS A 146 3.09 -14.74 -2.51
CA HIS A 146 3.18 -16.19 -2.69
C HIS A 146 3.51 -16.66 -4.12
N PRO A 147 4.31 -15.95 -4.96
CA PRO A 147 4.49 -16.27 -6.38
C PRO A 147 5.06 -17.67 -6.68
N HIS A 148 5.68 -18.30 -5.68
CA HIS A 148 6.30 -19.63 -5.79
C HIS A 148 5.67 -20.68 -4.87
N ASP A 149 4.57 -20.36 -4.19
CA ASP A 149 3.86 -21.33 -3.35
C ASP A 149 3.04 -22.30 -4.22
N THR A 150 3.38 -23.58 -4.15
CA THR A 150 2.75 -24.65 -4.92
C THR A 150 1.84 -25.54 -4.07
N ARG A 151 1.60 -25.16 -2.81
CA ARG A 151 0.70 -25.90 -1.92
C ARG A 151 -0.71 -25.95 -2.51
N ARG A 152 -1.33 -27.11 -2.36
CA ARG A 152 -2.71 -27.36 -2.80
C ARG A 152 -3.64 -26.79 -1.74
N VAL A 153 -4.51 -25.90 -2.18
CA VAL A 153 -5.43 -25.18 -1.30
C VAL A 153 -6.79 -25.08 -1.96
N VAL A 154 -7.82 -25.03 -1.13
CA VAL A 154 -9.19 -24.77 -1.58
C VAL A 154 -9.32 -23.28 -1.86
N CYS A 155 -9.95 -22.93 -2.98
CA CYS A 155 -10.20 -21.53 -3.31
C CYS A 155 -11.33 -20.99 -2.41
N PRO A 156 -11.06 -20.00 -1.53
CA PRO A 156 -12.07 -19.49 -0.61
C PRO A 156 -13.20 -18.77 -1.34
N ILE A 157 -12.93 -18.17 -2.51
CA ILE A 157 -13.94 -17.51 -3.35
C ILE A 157 -14.89 -18.54 -3.96
N CYS A 158 -14.36 -19.59 -4.59
CA CYS A 158 -15.17 -20.65 -5.17
C CYS A 158 -15.96 -21.42 -4.09
N SER A 159 -15.36 -21.69 -2.93
CA SER A 159 -16.03 -22.36 -1.80
C SER A 159 -17.21 -21.56 -1.24
N ALA A 160 -17.17 -20.23 -1.36
CA ALA A 160 -18.26 -19.35 -0.93
C ALA A 160 -19.47 -19.33 -1.89
N LEU A 161 -19.37 -19.92 -3.09
CA LEU A 161 -20.49 -20.01 -4.03
C LEU A 161 -21.46 -21.14 -3.64
N PRO A 162 -22.78 -21.00 -3.87
CA PRO A 162 -23.77 -22.05 -3.56
C PRO A 162 -23.51 -23.39 -4.26
N HIS A 163 -22.79 -23.34 -5.38
CA HIS A 163 -22.43 -24.49 -6.22
C HIS A 163 -20.94 -24.85 -6.11
N GLY A 164 -20.20 -24.20 -5.20
CA GLY A 164 -18.80 -24.45 -4.95
C GLY A 164 -18.58 -25.76 -4.20
N ASP A 165 -17.50 -26.47 -4.53
CA ASP A 165 -17.07 -27.66 -3.78
C ASP A 165 -16.02 -27.25 -2.73
N PRO A 166 -16.34 -27.29 -1.42
CA PRO A 166 -15.42 -26.92 -0.35
C PRO A 166 -14.24 -27.88 -0.19
N THR A 167 -14.29 -29.05 -0.84
CA THR A 167 -13.22 -30.06 -0.79
C THR A 167 -12.28 -29.97 -2.00
N TYR A 168 -12.64 -29.19 -3.02
CA TYR A 168 -11.85 -29.06 -4.23
C TYR A 168 -10.58 -28.24 -3.98
N GLN A 169 -9.44 -28.93 -4.02
CA GLN A 169 -8.12 -28.32 -3.89
C GLN A 169 -7.52 -28.03 -5.26
N SER A 170 -7.26 -26.76 -5.55
CA SER A 170 -6.56 -26.36 -6.78
C SER A 170 -5.10 -26.76 -6.70
N ARG A 171 -4.57 -27.34 -7.78
CA ARG A 171 -3.13 -27.65 -7.91
C ARG A 171 -2.27 -26.43 -8.18
N ASN A 172 -2.89 -25.37 -8.73
CA ASN A 172 -2.27 -24.08 -8.97
C ASN A 172 -3.31 -23.02 -8.61
N PHE A 173 -3.41 -22.72 -7.31
CA PHE A 173 -4.42 -21.80 -6.80
C PHE A 173 -4.21 -20.37 -7.32
N ILE A 174 -2.97 -19.89 -7.41
CA ILE A 174 -2.63 -18.55 -7.94
C ILE A 174 -3.02 -18.43 -9.42
N GLY A 175 -2.66 -19.43 -10.23
CA GLY A 175 -3.07 -19.46 -11.64
C GLY A 175 -4.59 -19.53 -11.81
N HIS A 176 -5.28 -20.30 -10.95
CA HIS A 176 -6.74 -20.34 -10.93
C HIS A 176 -7.35 -18.97 -10.57
N LEU A 177 -6.81 -18.29 -9.56
CA LEU A 177 -7.27 -16.96 -9.15
C LEU A 177 -7.12 -15.96 -10.30
N ASN A 178 -5.96 -15.91 -10.95
CA ASN A 178 -5.75 -15.04 -12.10
C ASN A 178 -6.70 -15.34 -13.27
N LEU A 179 -6.98 -16.62 -13.55
CA LEU A 179 -7.84 -17.03 -14.67
C LEU A 179 -9.34 -16.89 -14.41
N ARG A 180 -9.80 -17.03 -13.17
CA ARG A 180 -11.23 -17.08 -12.81
C ARG A 180 -11.72 -15.87 -12.03
N HIS A 181 -10.81 -15.20 -11.33
CA HIS A 181 -11.09 -14.05 -10.45
C HIS A 181 -10.23 -12.83 -10.82
N GLY A 182 -9.40 -12.91 -11.86
CA GLY A 182 -8.59 -11.79 -12.37
C GLY A 182 -9.28 -10.93 -13.43
N PHE A 183 -10.60 -11.07 -13.63
CA PHE A 183 -11.32 -10.28 -14.63
C PHE A 183 -11.43 -8.82 -14.21
N TYR A 184 -10.45 -8.02 -14.64
CA TYR A 184 -10.55 -6.57 -14.73
C TYR A 184 -11.62 -6.21 -15.78
N MET A 185 -12.47 -5.24 -15.46
CA MET A 185 -13.40 -4.62 -16.41
C MET A 185 -12.63 -3.80 -17.46
N GLU A 186 -11.96 -4.44 -18.40
CA GLU A 186 -11.46 -3.82 -19.64
C GLU A 186 -12.23 -4.27 -20.90
N ASP A 187 -13.31 -5.06 -20.76
CA ASP A 187 -14.13 -5.51 -21.90
C ASP A 187 -15.54 -4.87 -21.99
N PHE A 188 -15.95 -4.02 -21.03
CA PHE A 188 -17.26 -3.35 -21.07
C PHE A 188 -17.23 -1.89 -21.55
N MET A 189 -16.39 -1.59 -22.55
CA MET A 189 -16.72 -0.54 -23.53
C MET A 189 -16.09 -0.79 -24.91
N VAL A 190 -16.28 -2.00 -25.45
CA VAL A 190 -16.27 -2.19 -26.92
C VAL A 190 -17.60 -2.78 -27.33
N SER A 191 -18.63 -1.92 -27.39
CA SER A 191 -19.79 -2.06 -28.30
C SER A 191 -20.85 -0.99 -27.99
N TYR A 192 -20.75 0.17 -28.63
CA TYR A 192 -21.65 0.63 -29.72
C TYR A 192 -21.26 2.06 -30.12
#